data_AF-A0A329ZM50-F1
#
_entry.id   AF-A0A329ZM50-F1
#
_cell.length_a   1.000
_cell.length_b   1.000
_cell.length_c   1.000
_cell.angle_alpha   90.00
_cell.angle_beta   90.00
_cell.angle_gamma   90.00
#
_symmetry.space_group_name_H-M   'P 1'
#
loop_
_entity.id
_entity.type
_entity.pdbx_description
1 polymer ?
#
loop_
_entity_poly.entity_id
_entity_poly.type
_entity_poly.pdbx_seq_one_letter_code
_entity_poly.pdbx_strand_id
1 'polypeptide(L)'
;MVMLEPNQIVEAKELLSRLNNLYIERADMEVFKKIRENSLKYEIASECEIFDKENNPLPNKIKIALVLACIDELFKDKENKKNAELSLMKDYKKALLKEELKEFVDAYMYVLEELETNALDIKESAKECSIIPKEVLQAVSSIAKENFKVIKEKKMVEAGFEIKQEKDCTEAIALQEQLKKLLS
;
A
#
# COMPACT_ATOMS: atom_id res chain seq x y z
N MET A 1 3.99 8.61 -45.28
CA MET A 1 2.68 7.95 -45.09
C MET A 1 2.87 6.52 -45.55
N VAL A 2 2.69 5.52 -44.67
CA VAL A 2 2.88 4.12 -45.07
C VAL A 2 1.71 3.72 -45.97
N MET A 3 1.97 3.46 -47.25
CA MET A 3 0.97 2.85 -48.14
C MET A 3 1.07 1.34 -48.01
N LEU A 4 -0.04 0.71 -47.61
CA LEU A 4 -0.15 -0.75 -47.55
C LEU A 4 -0.60 -1.27 -48.92
N GLU A 5 0.03 -2.34 -49.37
CA GLU A 5 -0.37 -3.07 -50.57
C GLU A 5 -1.77 -3.71 -50.37
N PRO A 6 -2.57 -3.92 -51.43
CA PRO A 6 -3.92 -4.49 -51.31
C PRO A 6 -3.99 -5.81 -50.52
N ASN A 7 -3.01 -6.69 -50.68
CA ASN A 7 -2.95 -7.96 -49.94
C ASN A 7 -2.69 -7.76 -48.44
N GLN A 8 -1.88 -6.77 -48.07
CA GLN A 8 -1.63 -6.41 -46.66
C GLN A 8 -2.89 -5.83 -46.00
N ILE A 9 -3.72 -5.11 -46.78
CA ILE A 9 -5.01 -4.60 -46.31
C ILE A 9 -5.99 -5.74 -46.05
N VAL A 10 -6.01 -6.77 -46.89
CA VAL A 10 -6.87 -7.96 -46.70
C VAL A 10 -6.43 -8.74 -45.46
N GLU A 11 -5.14 -9.06 -45.35
CA GLU A 11 -4.59 -9.79 -44.20
C GLU A 11 -4.83 -9.03 -42.88
N ALA A 12 -4.65 -7.71 -42.88
CA ALA A 12 -4.93 -6.88 -41.70
C ALA A 12 -6.41 -6.91 -41.28
N LYS A 13 -7.35 -6.95 -42.25
CA LYS A 13 -8.78 -7.05 -41.96
C LYS A 13 -9.15 -8.42 -41.37
N GLU A 14 -8.57 -9.49 -41.90
CA GLU A 14 -8.78 -10.85 -41.39
C GLU A 14 -8.23 -11.02 -39.97
N LEU A 15 -7.02 -10.50 -39.72
CA LEU A 15 -6.43 -10.49 -38.38
C LEU A 15 -7.29 -9.68 -37.41
N LEU A 16 -7.75 -8.48 -37.80
CA LEU A 16 -8.62 -7.65 -36.97
C LEU A 16 -9.93 -8.39 -36.62
N SER A 17 -10.55 -9.05 -37.60
CA SER A 17 -11.75 -9.85 -37.35
C SER A 17 -11.50 -11.00 -36.37
N ARG A 18 -10.38 -11.72 -36.53
CA ARG A 18 -10.00 -12.81 -35.62
C ARG A 18 -9.75 -12.31 -34.20
N LEU A 19 -9.01 -11.21 -34.06
CA LEU A 19 -8.74 -10.59 -32.76
C LEU A 19 -10.03 -10.11 -32.10
N ASN A 20 -10.94 -9.48 -32.85
CA ASN A 20 -12.24 -9.05 -32.32
C ASN A 20 -13.02 -10.23 -31.75
N ASN A 21 -13.07 -11.37 -32.45
CA ASN A 21 -13.74 -12.57 -31.96
C ASN A 21 -13.09 -13.11 -30.68
N LEU A 22 -11.75 -13.17 -30.63
CA LEU A 22 -11.03 -13.59 -29.42
C LEU A 22 -11.27 -12.65 -28.23
N TYR A 23 -11.40 -11.34 -28.48
CA TYR A 23 -11.72 -10.37 -27.43
C TYR A 23 -13.16 -10.49 -26.93
N ILE A 24 -14.11 -10.83 -27.80
CA ILE A 24 -15.49 -11.14 -27.40
C ILE A 24 -15.51 -12.40 -26.52
N GLU A 25 -14.88 -13.48 -26.96
CA GLU A 25 -14.79 -14.72 -26.17
C GLU A 25 -14.12 -14.48 -24.81
N ARG A 26 -13.06 -13.68 -24.80
CA ARG A 26 -12.40 -13.29 -23.54
C ARG A 26 -13.34 -12.51 -22.62
N ALA A 27 -14.09 -11.56 -23.15
CA ALA A 27 -15.02 -10.77 -22.35
C ALA A 27 -16.09 -11.67 -21.71
N ASP A 28 -16.65 -12.62 -22.48
CA ASP A 28 -17.60 -13.61 -21.97
C ASP A 28 -16.98 -14.45 -20.85
N MET A 29 -15.73 -14.91 -21.02
CA MET A 29 -15.01 -15.67 -19.99
C MET A 29 -14.75 -14.85 -18.72
N GLU A 30 -14.45 -13.55 -18.84
CA GLU A 30 -14.28 -12.67 -17.68
C GLU A 30 -15.62 -12.48 -16.92
N VAL A 31 -16.74 -12.38 -17.64
CA VAL A 31 -18.08 -12.37 -17.04
C VAL A 31 -18.38 -13.69 -16.33
N PHE A 32 -18.16 -14.84 -16.99
CA PHE A 32 -18.36 -16.15 -16.37
C PHE A 32 -17.51 -16.35 -15.12
N LYS A 33 -16.23 -15.96 -15.19
CA LYS A 33 -15.34 -15.97 -14.02
C LYS A 33 -15.93 -15.17 -12.88
N LYS A 34 -16.47 -13.98 -13.14
CA LYS A 34 -17.06 -13.14 -12.08
C LYS A 34 -18.29 -13.77 -11.44
N ILE A 35 -19.16 -14.38 -12.24
CA ILE A 35 -20.33 -15.12 -11.75
C ILE A 35 -19.86 -16.27 -10.83
N ARG A 36 -18.89 -17.06 -11.29
CA ARG A 36 -18.35 -18.20 -10.51
C ARG A 36 -17.67 -17.75 -9.22
N GLU A 37 -16.92 -16.65 -9.23
CA GLU A 37 -16.35 -16.07 -8.01
C GLU A 37 -17.42 -15.70 -6.99
N ASN A 38 -18.54 -15.13 -7.43
CA ASN A 38 -19.63 -14.76 -6.53
C ASN A 38 -20.28 -16.00 -5.92
N SER A 39 -20.59 -17.02 -6.72
CA SER A 39 -21.11 -18.30 -6.21
C SER A 39 -20.14 -18.93 -5.22
N LEU A 40 -18.85 -19.00 -5.56
CA LEU A 40 -17.82 -19.58 -4.69
C LEU A 40 -17.72 -18.86 -3.34
N LYS A 41 -17.89 -17.53 -3.30
CA LYS A 41 -17.93 -16.79 -2.04
C LYS A 41 -19.13 -17.17 -1.17
N TYR A 42 -20.29 -17.45 -1.77
CA TYR A 42 -21.46 -17.90 -1.02
C TYR A 42 -21.20 -19.27 -0.39
N GLU A 43 -20.71 -20.22 -1.19
CA GLU A 43 -20.40 -21.57 -0.71
C GLU A 43 -19.35 -21.54 0.41
N ILE A 44 -18.25 -20.80 0.22
CA ILE A 44 -17.21 -20.66 1.26
C ILE A 44 -17.75 -19.99 2.52
N ALA A 45 -18.60 -18.96 2.38
CA ALA A 45 -19.22 -18.33 3.56
C ALA A 45 -20.08 -19.33 4.34
N SER A 46 -20.82 -20.20 3.63
CA SER A 46 -21.60 -21.27 4.26
C SER A 46 -20.71 -22.29 4.97
N GLU A 47 -19.68 -22.81 4.30
CA GLU A 47 -18.76 -23.81 4.86
C GLU A 47 -17.89 -23.28 6.01
N CYS A 48 -17.59 -21.99 6.01
CA CYS A 48 -16.86 -21.33 7.10
C CYS A 48 -17.78 -20.80 8.22
N GLU A 49 -19.08 -21.10 8.17
CA GLU A 49 -20.09 -20.65 9.13
C GLU A 49 -20.16 -19.12 9.31
N ILE A 50 -19.95 -18.37 8.23
CA ILE A 50 -19.96 -16.91 8.21
C ILE A 50 -21.35 -16.42 7.81
N PHE A 51 -22.21 -16.28 8.82
CA PHE A 51 -23.61 -15.91 8.66
C PHE A 51 -23.96 -14.54 9.28
N ASP A 52 -25.07 -13.96 8.84
CA ASP A 52 -25.72 -12.86 9.56
C ASP A 52 -26.58 -13.37 10.74
N LYS A 53 -27.31 -12.46 11.38
CA LYS A 53 -28.19 -12.79 12.51
C LYS A 53 -29.40 -13.65 12.12
N GLU A 54 -29.72 -13.70 10.83
CA GLU A 54 -30.83 -14.45 10.25
C GLU A 54 -30.37 -15.78 9.64
N ASN A 55 -29.11 -16.15 9.88
CA ASN A 55 -28.47 -17.38 9.40
C ASN A 55 -28.28 -17.42 7.86
N ASN A 56 -28.20 -16.25 7.20
CA ASN A 56 -27.88 -16.17 5.76
C ASN A 56 -26.36 -16.03 5.56
N PRO A 57 -25.75 -16.73 4.57
CA PRO A 57 -24.33 -16.61 4.29
C PRO A 57 -23.94 -15.18 3.89
N LEU A 58 -22.80 -14.71 4.39
CA LEU A 58 -22.25 -13.38 4.10
C LEU A 58 -21.05 -13.43 3.13
N PRO A 59 -21.27 -13.58 1.81
CA PRO A 59 -20.19 -13.70 0.82
C PRO A 59 -19.31 -12.44 0.71
N ASN A 60 -19.84 -11.28 1.12
CA ASN A 60 -19.11 -10.03 1.16
C ASN A 60 -17.99 -10.02 2.20
N LYS A 61 -18.02 -10.93 3.20
CA LYS A 61 -16.95 -11.15 4.16
C LYS A 61 -15.82 -12.03 3.60
N ILE A 62 -16.05 -12.72 2.47
CA ILE A 62 -15.06 -13.57 1.83
C ILE A 62 -14.11 -12.75 0.95
N LYS A 63 -12.83 -12.77 1.31
CA LYS A 63 -11.76 -12.13 0.54
C LYS A 63 -11.32 -13.04 -0.59
N ILE A 64 -11.86 -12.84 -1.79
CA ILE A 64 -11.56 -13.68 -2.97
C ILE A 64 -10.06 -13.79 -3.27
N ALA A 65 -9.28 -12.75 -3.01
CA ALA A 65 -7.82 -12.79 -3.21
C ALA A 65 -7.11 -13.81 -2.29
N LEU A 66 -7.65 -14.10 -1.10
CA LEU A 66 -7.13 -15.15 -0.23
C LEU A 66 -7.57 -16.53 -0.72
N VAL A 67 -8.84 -16.65 -1.11
CA VAL A 67 -9.37 -17.89 -1.70
C VAL A 67 -8.56 -18.30 -2.93
N LEU A 68 -8.28 -17.36 -3.84
CA LEU A 68 -7.48 -17.63 -5.03
C LEU A 68 -6.04 -18.02 -4.70
N ALA A 69 -5.44 -17.44 -3.65
CA ALA A 69 -4.12 -17.86 -3.19
C ALA A 69 -4.13 -19.30 -2.67
N CYS A 70 -5.16 -19.68 -1.90
CA CYS A 70 -5.34 -21.06 -1.46
C CYS A 70 -5.59 -22.02 -2.64
N ILE A 71 -6.37 -21.60 -3.65
CA ILE A 71 -6.60 -22.41 -4.86
C ILE A 71 -5.28 -22.64 -5.62
N ASP A 72 -4.49 -21.57 -5.79
CA ASP A 72 -3.19 -21.65 -6.46
C ASP A 72 -2.21 -22.56 -5.69
N GLU A 73 -2.25 -22.56 -4.35
CA GLU A 73 -1.47 -23.46 -3.49
C GLU A 73 -1.92 -24.92 -3.59
N LEU A 74 -3.21 -25.17 -3.41
CA LEU A 74 -3.75 -26.53 -3.31
C LEU A 74 -3.86 -27.25 -4.65
N PHE A 75 -4.07 -26.52 -5.74
CA PHE A 75 -4.41 -27.10 -7.03
C PHE A 75 -3.47 -26.72 -8.17
N LYS A 76 -2.50 -25.83 -7.93
CA LYS A 76 -1.53 -25.41 -8.96
C LYS A 76 -0.07 -25.43 -8.48
N ASP A 77 0.19 -26.02 -7.32
CA ASP A 77 1.52 -26.13 -6.70
C ASP A 77 2.27 -24.79 -6.64
N LYS A 78 1.55 -23.69 -6.42
CA LYS A 78 2.14 -22.35 -6.26
C LYS A 78 2.31 -21.99 -4.80
N GLU A 79 3.45 -21.39 -4.47
CA GLU A 79 3.70 -20.90 -3.12
C GLU A 79 2.68 -19.83 -2.69
N ASN A 80 2.06 -20.05 -1.52
CA ASN A 80 1.23 -19.05 -0.87
C ASN A 80 2.07 -18.17 0.06
N LYS A 81 2.61 -17.07 -0.49
CA LYS A 81 3.44 -16.11 0.26
C LYS A 81 2.75 -15.57 1.51
N LYS A 82 1.43 -15.42 1.50
CA LYS A 82 0.68 -14.94 2.68
C LYS A 82 0.65 -15.97 3.80
N ASN A 83 0.57 -17.26 3.46
CA ASN A 83 0.66 -18.34 4.44
C ASN A 83 2.07 -18.42 5.03
N ALA A 84 3.10 -18.29 4.18
CA ALA A 84 4.50 -18.25 4.62
C ALA A 84 4.77 -17.07 5.57
N GLU A 85 4.33 -15.86 5.22
CA GLU A 85 4.42 -14.67 6.08
C GLU A 85 3.67 -14.85 7.41
N LEU A 86 2.47 -15.45 7.39
CA LEU A 86 1.71 -15.74 8.61
C LEU A 86 2.46 -16.72 9.52
N SER A 87 3.06 -17.76 8.95
CA SER A 87 3.88 -18.71 9.70
C SER A 87 5.06 -18.00 10.36
N LEU A 88 5.80 -17.21 9.59
CA LEU A 88 6.94 -16.43 10.08
C LEU A 88 6.54 -15.44 11.18
N MET A 89 5.40 -14.76 11.03
CA MET A 89 4.85 -13.88 12.06
C MET A 89 4.53 -14.61 13.36
N LYS A 90 4.02 -15.85 13.30
CA LYS A 90 3.77 -16.66 14.51
C LYS A 90 5.08 -16.95 15.24
N ASP A 91 6.15 -17.23 14.51
CA ASP A 91 7.47 -17.49 15.09
C ASP A 91 8.06 -16.23 15.73
N TYR A 92 7.92 -15.06 15.08
CA TYR A 92 8.31 -13.79 15.68
C TYR A 92 7.52 -13.46 16.95
N LYS A 93 6.20 -13.66 16.96
CA LYS A 93 5.38 -13.47 18.17
C LYS A 93 5.84 -14.36 19.32
N LYS A 94 6.15 -15.63 19.04
CA LYS A 94 6.69 -16.53 20.05
C LYS A 94 8.04 -16.05 20.59
N ALA A 95 8.91 -15.56 19.70
CA ALA A 95 10.21 -15.03 20.10
C ALA A 95 10.08 -13.80 21.00
N LEU A 96 9.22 -12.84 20.64
CA LEU A 96 9.01 -11.59 21.41
C LEU A 96 8.43 -11.82 22.82
N LEU A 97 7.81 -12.97 23.06
CA LEU A 97 7.29 -13.34 24.39
C LEU A 97 8.33 -14.04 25.28
N LYS A 98 9.55 -14.29 24.77
CA LYS A 98 10.62 -14.88 25.55
C LYS A 98 11.25 -13.86 26.49
N GLU A 99 11.61 -14.31 27.69
CA GLU A 99 12.18 -13.44 28.72
C GLU A 99 13.52 -12.84 28.31
N GLU A 100 14.32 -13.56 27.50
CA GLU A 100 15.60 -13.08 26.97
C GLU A 100 15.47 -11.89 26.02
N LEU A 101 14.30 -11.66 25.43
CA LEU A 101 14.03 -10.50 24.58
C LEU A 101 13.29 -9.38 25.30
N LYS A 102 12.82 -9.60 26.53
CA LYS A 102 11.94 -8.68 27.25
C LYS A 102 12.54 -7.28 27.37
N GLU A 103 13.81 -7.18 27.79
CA GLU A 103 14.49 -5.89 27.95
C GLU A 103 14.57 -5.11 26.62
N PHE A 104 14.84 -5.79 25.51
CA PHE A 104 14.90 -5.16 24.19
C PHE A 104 13.52 -4.69 23.73
N VAL A 105 12.48 -5.47 24.00
CA VAL A 105 11.09 -5.12 23.68
C VAL A 105 10.65 -3.92 24.52
N ASP A 106 10.89 -3.94 25.83
CA ASP A 106 10.53 -2.87 26.75
C ASP A 106 11.26 -1.56 26.38
N ALA A 107 12.56 -1.62 26.07
CA ALA A 107 13.33 -0.47 25.62
C ALA A 107 12.80 0.11 24.30
N TYR A 108 12.41 -0.75 23.36
CA TYR A 108 11.81 -0.31 22.09
C TYR A 108 10.42 0.32 22.30
N MET A 109 9.59 -0.28 23.16
CA MET A 109 8.27 0.26 23.51
C MET A 109 8.36 1.62 24.19
N TYR A 110 9.31 1.80 25.11
CA TYR A 110 9.57 3.09 25.75
C TYR A 110 9.88 4.19 24.73
N VAL A 111 10.72 3.90 23.72
CA VAL A 111 11.01 4.86 22.65
C VAL A 111 9.76 5.20 21.83
N LEU A 112 8.87 4.23 21.57
CA LEU A 112 7.60 4.50 20.89
C LEU A 112 6.71 5.46 21.68
N GLU A 113 6.58 5.23 22.99
CA GLU A 113 5.78 6.09 23.88
C GLU A 113 6.35 7.53 23.98
N GLU A 114 7.67 7.66 24.07
CA GLU A 114 8.35 8.97 24.07
C GLU A 114 8.17 9.70 22.74
N LEU A 115 8.20 9.00 21.60
CA LEU A 115 7.95 9.59 20.29
C LEU A 115 6.50 10.09 20.15
N GLU A 116 5.53 9.33 20.67
CA GLU A 116 4.12 9.74 20.70
C GLU A 116 3.92 10.97 21.60
N THR A 117 4.52 10.96 22.79
CA THR A 117 4.49 12.09 23.73
C THR A 117 5.10 13.34 23.11
N ASN A 118 6.28 13.22 22.51
CA ASN A 118 6.94 14.33 21.83
C ASN A 118 6.10 14.92 20.68
N ALA A 119 5.41 14.08 19.91
CA ALA A 119 4.53 14.54 18.85
C ALA A 119 3.32 15.33 19.38
N LEU A 120 2.79 14.94 20.55
CA LEU A 120 1.75 15.69 21.25
C LEU A 120 2.30 17.03 21.77
N ASP A 121 3.47 17.04 22.42
CA ASP A 121 4.11 18.26 22.93
C ASP A 121 4.33 19.30 21.83
N ILE A 122 4.82 18.87 20.65
CA ILE A 122 4.99 19.74 19.47
C ILE A 122 3.66 20.38 19.07
N LYS A 123 2.57 19.60 19.09
CA LYS A 123 1.23 20.08 18.72
C LYS A 123 0.66 21.04 19.75
N GLU A 124 0.91 20.79 21.04
CA GLU A 124 0.43 21.62 22.14
C GLU A 124 1.20 22.94 22.23
N SER A 125 2.51 22.92 22.01
CA SER A 125 3.36 24.12 21.93
C SER A 125 2.82 25.17 20.95
N ALA A 126 2.25 24.73 19.82
CA ALA A 126 1.64 25.62 18.83
C ALA A 126 0.32 26.25 19.32
N LYS A 127 -0.42 25.59 20.21
CA LYS A 127 -1.70 26.09 20.76
C LYS A 127 -1.50 27.12 21.88
N GLU A 128 -0.39 27.03 22.61
CA GLU A 128 -0.03 27.97 23.68
C GLU A 128 0.32 29.37 23.14
N CYS A 129 0.60 29.48 21.84
CA CYS A 129 0.87 30.75 21.17
C CYS A 129 -0.44 31.51 20.87
N SER A 130 -0.86 32.39 21.79
CA SER A 130 -2.10 33.17 21.67
C SER A 130 -1.96 34.55 20.98
N ILE A 131 -0.73 35.05 20.85
CA ILE A 131 -0.45 36.42 20.38
C ILE A 131 -0.08 36.45 18.89
N ILE A 132 0.39 35.32 18.35
CA ILE A 132 0.92 35.24 16.98
C ILE A 132 -0.23 34.92 16.01
N PRO A 133 -0.33 35.63 14.88
CA PRO A 133 -1.31 35.30 13.83
C PRO A 133 -1.17 33.86 13.33
N LYS A 134 -2.28 33.25 12.96
CA LYS A 134 -2.35 31.85 12.55
C LYS A 134 -1.46 31.54 11.35
N GLU A 135 -1.37 32.46 10.40
CA GLU A 135 -0.56 32.35 9.18
C GLU A 135 0.93 32.30 9.53
N VAL A 136 1.35 33.09 10.53
CA VAL A 136 2.74 33.10 11.03
C VAL A 136 3.03 31.81 11.79
N LEU A 137 2.11 31.33 12.63
CA LEU A 137 2.23 30.05 13.34
C LEU A 137 2.38 28.86 12.36
N GLN A 138 1.63 28.89 11.26
CA GLN A 138 1.71 27.89 10.18
C GLN A 138 3.05 27.96 9.44
N ALA A 139 3.55 29.15 9.14
CA ALA A 139 4.85 29.34 8.51
C ALA A 139 5.99 28.80 9.41
N VAL A 140 5.99 29.15 10.70
CA VAL A 140 6.97 28.65 11.69
C VAL A 140 6.91 27.13 11.81
N SER A 141 5.72 26.55 11.90
CA SER A 141 5.53 25.10 11.97
C SER A 141 6.06 24.38 10.72
N SER A 142 5.90 25.00 9.54
CA SER A 142 6.38 24.45 8.27
C SER A 142 7.91 24.45 8.21
N ILE A 143 8.54 25.57 8.61
CA ILE A 143 10.00 25.68 8.72
C ILE A 143 10.56 24.66 9.71
N ALA A 144 9.93 24.51 10.89
CA ALA A 144 10.37 23.55 11.90
C ALA A 144 10.33 22.09 11.40
N LYS A 145 9.29 21.73 10.63
CA LYS A 145 9.19 20.41 9.99
C LYS A 145 10.26 20.17 8.93
N GLU A 146 10.57 21.18 8.13
CA GLU A 146 11.65 21.13 7.13
C GLU A 146 13.00 20.90 7.82
N ASN A 147 13.30 21.68 8.87
CA ASN A 147 14.52 21.53 9.66
C ASN A 147 14.61 20.16 10.34
N PHE A 148 13.49 19.63 10.84
CA PHE A 148 13.46 18.30 11.44
C PHE A 148 13.90 17.20 10.47
N LYS A 149 13.52 17.27 9.18
CA LYS A 149 13.98 16.30 8.17
C LYS A 149 15.50 16.27 8.07
N VAL A 150 16.11 17.45 7.92
CA VAL A 150 17.57 17.60 7.83
C VAL A 150 18.27 17.12 9.10
N ILE A 151 17.73 17.47 10.28
CA ILE A 151 18.28 17.03 11.58
C ILE A 151 18.17 15.51 11.72
N LYS A 152 17.04 14.92 11.33
CA LYS A 152 16.81 13.47 11.38
C LYS A 152 17.81 12.73 10.50
N GLU A 153 18.01 13.19 9.27
CA GLU A 153 18.99 12.61 8.37
C GLU A 153 20.41 12.69 8.95
N LYS A 154 20.83 13.86 9.41
CA LYS A 154 22.13 14.02 10.05
C LYS A 154 22.32 13.05 11.23
N LYS A 155 21.33 12.96 12.13
CA LYS A 155 21.38 12.04 13.28
C LYS A 155 21.43 10.56 12.87
N MET A 156 20.72 10.18 11.79
CA MET A 156 20.75 8.81 11.26
C MET A 156 22.13 8.47 10.69
N VAL A 157 22.75 9.38 9.93
CA VAL A 157 24.13 9.20 9.42
C VAL A 157 25.13 9.12 10.57
N GLU A 158 25.03 10.01 11.57
CA GLU A 158 25.88 10.00 12.77
C GLU A 158 25.74 8.69 13.56
N ALA A 159 24.55 8.10 13.58
CA ALA A 159 24.28 6.80 14.18
C ALA A 159 24.69 5.60 13.30
N GLY A 160 25.28 5.84 12.13
CA GLY A 160 25.82 4.80 11.24
C GLY A 160 24.77 4.16 10.30
N PHE A 161 23.58 4.74 10.17
CA PHE A 161 22.58 4.26 9.22
C PHE A 161 22.84 4.83 7.81
N GLU A 162 22.76 3.96 6.79
CA GLU A 162 22.78 4.40 5.39
C GLU A 162 21.47 5.10 5.05
N ILE A 163 21.55 6.38 4.71
CA ILE A 163 20.43 7.11 4.12
C ILE A 163 20.53 6.96 2.61
N LYS A 164 19.62 6.17 2.04
CA LYS A 164 19.33 6.28 0.61
C LYS A 164 18.81 7.69 0.39
N GLN A 165 19.58 8.54 -0.28
CA GLN A 165 19.08 9.82 -0.76
C GLN A 165 17.73 9.57 -1.44
N GLU A 166 16.69 10.29 -1.03
CA GLU A 166 15.44 10.29 -1.78
C GLU A 166 15.79 10.59 -3.23
N LYS A 167 15.24 9.77 -4.15
CA LYS A 167 15.40 9.91 -5.60
C LYS A 167 15.35 11.39 -5.96
N ASP A 168 16.45 11.88 -6.52
CA ASP A 168 16.73 13.26 -6.87
C ASP A 168 15.46 14.08 -7.22
N CYS A 169 14.88 14.77 -6.23
CA CYS A 169 13.71 15.64 -6.37
C CYS A 169 14.10 17.05 -6.86
N THR A 170 15.33 17.23 -7.36
CA THR A 170 15.84 18.52 -7.85
C THR A 170 14.93 19.14 -8.91
N GLU A 171 14.30 18.33 -9.76
CA GLU A 171 13.31 18.81 -10.75
C GLU A 171 12.03 19.36 -10.08
N ALA A 172 11.54 18.73 -9.01
CA ALA A 172 10.34 19.18 -8.30
C ALA A 172 10.60 20.44 -7.47
N ILE A 173 11.80 20.56 -6.88
CA ILE A 173 12.25 21.75 -6.14
C ILE A 173 12.50 22.92 -7.11
N ALA A 174 13.12 22.66 -8.26
CA ALA A 174 13.28 23.68 -9.31
C ALA A 174 11.93 24.16 -9.87
N LEU A 175 10.95 23.26 -10.01
CA LEU A 175 9.58 23.63 -10.39
C LEU A 175 8.90 24.50 -9.30
N GLN A 176 9.10 24.18 -8.01
CA GLN A 176 8.57 24.98 -6.90
C GLN A 176 9.22 26.37 -6.81
N GLU A 177 10.52 26.50 -7.06
CA GLU A 177 11.20 27.80 -7.11
C GLU A 177 10.78 28.64 -8.32
N GLN A 178 10.57 28.01 -9.48
CA GLN A 178 10.01 28.67 -10.66
C GLN A 178 8.57 29.13 -10.42
N LEU A 179 7.74 28.30 -9.80
CA LEU A 179 6.36 28.66 -9.42
C LEU A 179 6.33 29.78 -8.36
N LYS A 180 7.24 29.77 -7.38
CA LYS A 180 7.37 30.86 -6.39
C LYS A 180 7.76 32.19 -7.02
N LYS A 181 8.60 32.20 -8.07
CA LYS A 181 8.95 33.41 -8.84
C LYS A 181 7.84 33.89 -9.77
N LEU A 182 6.96 33.00 -10.24
CA LEU A 182 5.82 33.33 -11.11
C LEU A 182 4.60 33.85 -10.32
N LEU A 183 4.52 33.55 -9.02
CA LEU A 183 3.40 33.90 -8.14
C LEU A 183 3.71 35.05 -7.16
N SER A 184 4.91 35.64 -7.26
CA SER A 184 5.32 36.89 -6.60
C SER A 184 5.37 38.02 -7.61
#